data_AF-A0A7Y3MNC8-F1
#
_entry.id   AF-A0A7Y3MNC8-F1
#
_cell.length_a   1.000
_cell.length_b   1.000
_cell.length_c   1.000
_cell.angle_alpha   90.00
_cell.angle_beta   90.00
_cell.angle_gamma   90.00
#
_symmetry.space_group_name_H-M   'P 1'
#
loop_
_entity.id
_entity.type
_entity.pdbx_description
1 polymer ?
#
loop_
_entity_poly.entity_id
_entity_poly.type
_entity_poly.pdbx_seq_one_letter_code
_entity_poly.pdbx_strand_id
1 'polypeptide(L)'
;MRSVQINLILLLLLGSLGLNAQLAPDSELYKTVLAHDLKYFKAYNECDLKTQANMYHEDLEFYHDMGGLSTNKDELIKSIESNICGKVTRELVKEGLEIHEIPGYGAVEIGFHKFHNKQEPDALSKPSRFITIWKKEQNKWFMSRIISLHNN
;
A
#
# COMPACT_ATOMS: atom_id res chain seq x y z
N MET A 1 66.54 -22.00 0.82
CA MET A 1 65.46 -21.96 -0.18
C MET A 1 64.15 -21.55 0.50
N ARG A 2 63.50 -20.53 -0.07
CA ARG A 2 62.08 -20.13 0.07
C ARG A 2 61.60 -19.48 1.37
N SER A 3 61.74 -18.14 1.35
CA SER A 3 60.71 -17.13 1.65
C SER A 3 59.26 -17.65 1.72
N VAL A 4 58.53 -17.24 2.75
CA VAL A 4 57.09 -17.02 2.68
C VAL A 4 56.79 -15.66 3.31
N GLN A 5 56.64 -14.65 2.45
CA GLN A 5 56.07 -13.36 2.83
C GLN A 5 54.59 -13.57 3.17
N ILE A 6 54.23 -13.36 4.43
CA ILE A 6 52.83 -13.29 4.86
C ILE A 6 52.30 -11.93 4.40
N ASN A 7 51.65 -11.91 3.24
CA ASN A 7 50.90 -10.75 2.78
C ASN A 7 49.64 -10.59 3.63
N LEU A 8 49.63 -9.58 4.49
CA LEU A 8 48.45 -9.14 5.23
C LEU A 8 47.55 -8.34 4.28
N ILE A 9 46.74 -9.03 3.48
CA ILE A 9 45.66 -8.39 2.73
C ILE A 9 44.50 -8.19 3.71
N LEU A 10 44.44 -7.00 4.31
CA LEU A 10 43.28 -6.54 5.06
C LEU A 10 42.17 -6.23 4.04
N LEU A 11 41.32 -7.23 3.75
CA LEU A 11 40.15 -7.08 2.91
C LEU A 11 39.13 -6.22 3.67
N LEU A 12 39.13 -4.90 3.42
CA LEU A 12 38.04 -4.01 3.81
C LEU A 12 36.78 -4.42 3.03
N LEU A 13 36.05 -5.40 3.56
CA LEU A 13 34.64 -5.60 3.28
C LEU A 13 33.89 -4.40 3.87
N LEU A 14 33.95 -3.26 3.18
CA LEU A 14 32.89 -2.26 3.23
C LEU A 14 31.66 -2.94 2.63
N GLY A 15 31.02 -3.78 3.42
CA GLY A 15 29.67 -4.23 3.14
C GLY A 15 28.86 -2.97 2.95
N SER A 16 28.37 -2.75 1.75
CA SER A 16 27.31 -1.80 1.49
C SER A 16 26.15 -2.20 2.41
N LEU A 17 26.06 -1.54 3.57
CA LEU A 17 24.83 -1.43 4.31
C LEU A 17 23.89 -0.70 3.36
N GLY A 18 23.24 -1.46 2.48
CA GLY A 18 22.12 -0.96 1.71
C GLY A 18 21.15 -0.44 2.74
N LEU A 19 21.00 0.88 2.82
CA LEU A 19 19.84 1.48 3.47
C LEU A 19 18.64 1.00 2.66
N ASN A 20 18.06 -0.13 3.06
CA ASN A 20 16.74 -0.51 2.61
C ASN A 20 15.81 0.56 3.18
N ALA A 21 15.28 1.43 2.29
CA ALA A 21 14.27 2.41 2.63
C ALA A 21 12.95 1.73 3.10
N GLN A 22 12.78 0.44 2.75
CA GLN A 22 11.70 -0.38 3.23
C GLN A 22 11.85 -0.61 4.73
N LEU A 23 10.79 -0.26 5.46
CA LEU A 23 10.72 -0.48 6.89
C LEU A 23 10.60 -1.98 7.19
N ALA A 24 11.31 -2.41 8.24
CA ALA A 24 11.17 -3.77 8.75
C ALA A 24 9.72 -4.03 9.21
N PRO A 25 9.16 -5.23 8.98
CA PRO A 25 7.78 -5.55 9.35
C PRO A 25 7.44 -5.40 10.83
N ASP A 26 8.44 -5.40 11.71
CA ASP A 26 8.32 -5.22 13.14
C ASP A 26 8.38 -3.75 13.60
N SER A 27 8.72 -2.82 12.71
CA SER A 27 8.74 -1.39 13.01
C SER A 27 7.34 -0.84 13.33
N GLU A 28 7.31 0.18 14.17
CA GLU A 28 6.09 0.83 14.65
C GLU A 28 5.28 1.45 13.49
N LEU A 29 5.97 2.12 12.56
CA LEU A 29 5.35 2.73 11.40
C LEU A 29 4.80 1.70 10.41
N TYR A 30 5.52 0.59 10.14
CA TYR A 30 5.01 -0.49 9.30
C TYR A 30 3.70 -1.05 9.86
N LYS A 31 3.68 -1.39 11.15
CA LYS A 31 2.48 -1.92 11.83
C LYS A 31 1.33 -0.92 11.81
N THR A 32 1.63 0.37 12.01
CA THR A 32 0.63 1.44 11.99
C THR A 32 -0.03 1.55 10.62
N VAL A 33 0.76 1.67 9.55
CA VAL A 33 0.24 1.81 8.18
C VAL A 33 -0.53 0.56 7.78
N LEU A 34 -0.01 -0.64 8.04
CA LEU A 34 -0.71 -1.90 7.79
C LEU A 34 -2.06 -1.97 8.55
N ALA A 35 -2.11 -1.50 9.80
CA ALA A 35 -3.35 -1.47 10.56
C ALA A 35 -4.39 -0.52 9.94
N HIS A 36 -3.94 0.62 9.40
CA HIS A 36 -4.80 1.55 8.67
C HIS A 36 -5.29 0.95 7.34
N ASP A 37 -4.43 0.28 6.58
CA ASP A 37 -4.79 -0.43 5.36
C ASP A 37 -5.86 -1.51 5.63
N LEU A 38 -5.63 -2.38 6.62
CA LEU A 38 -6.59 -3.41 7.04
C LEU A 38 -7.92 -2.81 7.53
N LYS A 39 -7.89 -1.67 8.23
CA LYS A 39 -9.10 -0.94 8.63
C LYS A 39 -9.88 -0.47 7.41
N TYR A 40 -9.21 0.12 6.43
CA TYR A 40 -9.86 0.54 5.18
C TYR A 40 -10.46 -0.66 4.44
N PHE A 41 -9.77 -1.81 4.42
CA PHE A 41 -10.25 -3.00 3.69
C PHE A 41 -11.50 -3.57 4.31
N LYS A 42 -11.52 -3.64 5.64
CA LYS A 42 -12.72 -4.04 6.36
C LYS A 42 -13.88 -3.12 5.99
N ALA A 43 -13.67 -1.80 6.02
CA ALA A 43 -14.69 -0.83 5.64
C ALA A 43 -15.14 -0.97 4.17
N TYR A 44 -14.21 -1.21 3.24
CA TYR A 44 -14.50 -1.48 1.83
C TYR A 44 -15.35 -2.73 1.64
N ASN A 45 -14.95 -3.85 2.27
CA ASN A 45 -15.62 -5.14 2.15
C ASN A 45 -16.99 -5.18 2.83
N GLU A 46 -17.17 -4.43 3.92
CA GLU A 46 -18.42 -4.32 4.67
C GLU A 46 -19.32 -3.17 4.18
N CYS A 47 -18.90 -2.42 3.16
CA CYS A 47 -19.59 -1.22 2.69
C CYS A 47 -19.81 -0.16 3.80
N ASP A 48 -18.86 -0.02 4.73
CA ASP A 48 -18.84 1.10 5.69
C ASP A 48 -18.30 2.35 4.99
N LEU A 49 -19.18 2.99 4.21
CA LEU A 49 -18.86 4.21 3.44
C LEU A 49 -18.44 5.38 4.34
N LYS A 50 -18.97 5.44 5.57
CA LYS A 50 -18.62 6.48 6.52
C LYS A 50 -17.17 6.36 6.98
N THR A 51 -16.72 5.14 7.31
CA THR A 51 -15.31 4.91 7.65
C THR A 51 -14.40 5.16 6.46
N GLN A 52 -14.77 4.72 5.25
CA GLN A 52 -14.00 5.01 4.04
C GLN A 52 -13.84 6.52 3.81
N ALA A 53 -14.96 7.27 3.85
CA ALA A 53 -14.96 8.72 3.66
C ALA A 53 -14.08 9.46 4.69
N ASN A 54 -14.09 9.02 5.95
CA ASN A 54 -13.27 9.61 7.01
C ASN A 54 -11.77 9.30 6.90
N MET A 55 -11.39 8.33 6.07
CA MET A 55 -9.99 7.95 5.85
C MET A 55 -9.40 8.62 4.61
N TYR A 56 -10.22 9.19 3.73
CA TYR A 56 -9.71 10.02 2.64
C TYR A 56 -9.35 11.41 3.13
N HIS A 57 -8.21 11.92 2.65
CA HIS A 57 -7.84 13.31 2.84
C HIS A 57 -8.71 14.24 1.97
N GLU A 58 -8.88 15.51 2.33
CA GLU A 58 -9.69 16.46 1.55
C GLU A 58 -9.08 16.77 0.17
N ASP A 59 -7.76 16.81 0.09
CA ASP A 59 -6.99 16.88 -1.16
C ASP A 59 -6.63 15.47 -1.63
N LEU A 60 -7.63 14.62 -1.92
CA LEU A 60 -7.43 13.26 -2.43
C LEU A 60 -7.15 13.27 -3.94
N GLU A 61 -6.23 12.42 -4.39
CA GLU A 61 -6.18 12.00 -5.80
C GLU A 61 -6.26 10.47 -5.88
N PHE A 62 -7.31 9.96 -6.54
CA PHE A 62 -7.50 8.54 -6.83
C PHE A 62 -7.27 8.32 -8.33
N TYR A 63 -6.20 7.61 -8.66
CA TYR A 63 -5.85 7.24 -10.02
C TYR A 63 -6.28 5.80 -10.26
N HIS A 64 -7.15 5.64 -11.25
CA HIS A 64 -7.63 4.34 -11.69
C HIS A 64 -7.25 4.14 -13.15
N ASP A 65 -6.57 3.05 -13.47
CA ASP A 65 -6.10 2.77 -14.83
C ASP A 65 -7.23 2.70 -15.88
N MET A 66 -8.41 2.22 -15.49
CA MET A 66 -9.60 2.22 -16.36
C MET A 66 -10.49 3.47 -16.20
N GLY A 67 -10.39 4.16 -15.07
CA GLY A 67 -11.35 5.20 -14.65
C GLY A 67 -10.79 6.62 -14.73
N GLY A 68 -9.48 6.77 -14.95
CA GLY A 68 -8.80 8.05 -14.91
C GLY A 68 -8.60 8.58 -13.49
N LEU A 69 -8.45 9.89 -13.38
CA LEU A 69 -8.27 10.61 -12.12
C LEU A 69 -9.64 10.98 -11.52
N SER A 70 -9.81 10.71 -10.23
CA SER A 70 -10.89 11.24 -9.40
C SER A 70 -10.30 12.02 -8.22
N THR A 71 -10.75 13.27 -8.04
CA THR A 71 -10.35 14.15 -6.93
C THR A 71 -11.51 14.52 -6.01
N ASN A 72 -12.73 14.07 -6.33
CA ASN A 72 -13.92 14.35 -5.54
C ASN A 72 -14.28 13.16 -4.65
N LYS A 73 -14.14 13.36 -3.32
CA LYS A 73 -14.40 12.34 -2.30
C LYS A 73 -15.83 11.80 -2.34
N ASP A 74 -16.81 12.67 -2.54
CA ASP A 74 -18.22 12.27 -2.54
C ASP A 74 -18.57 11.45 -3.79
N GLU A 75 -18.01 11.83 -4.94
CA GLU A 75 -18.17 11.06 -6.18
C GLU A 75 -17.47 9.70 -6.10
N LEU A 76 -16.27 9.64 -5.49
CA LEU A 76 -15.58 8.38 -5.25
C LEU A 76 -16.41 7.46 -4.34
N ILE A 77 -16.95 7.97 -3.24
CA ILE A 77 -17.81 7.19 -2.33
C ILE A 77 -19.06 6.68 -3.04
N LYS A 78 -19.74 7.53 -3.83
CA LYS A 78 -20.90 7.11 -4.64
C LYS A 78 -20.54 6.04 -5.67
N SER A 79 -19.37 6.15 -6.29
CA SER A 79 -18.87 5.15 -7.24
C SER A 79 -18.60 3.82 -6.54
N ILE A 80 -17.97 3.84 -5.36
CA ILE A 80 -17.76 2.64 -4.54
C ILE A 80 -19.09 2.02 -4.15
N GLU A 81 -20.03 2.82 -3.65
CA GLU A 81 -21.37 2.33 -3.31
C GLU A 81 -22.06 1.64 -4.50
N SER A 82 -22.03 2.29 -5.67
CA SER A 82 -22.71 1.78 -6.86
C SER A 82 -22.07 0.54 -7.45
N ASN A 83 -20.74 0.44 -7.41
CA ASN A 83 -19.99 -0.56 -8.17
C ASN A 83 -19.41 -1.69 -7.31
N ILE A 84 -19.13 -1.43 -6.03
CA ILE A 84 -18.41 -2.36 -5.15
C ILE A 84 -19.33 -2.96 -4.09
N CYS A 85 -20.15 -2.15 -3.43
CA CYS A 85 -20.91 -2.60 -2.27
C CYS A 85 -21.78 -3.82 -2.59
N GLY A 86 -21.58 -4.91 -1.84
CA GLY A 86 -22.28 -6.18 -2.07
C GLY A 86 -21.84 -6.97 -3.30
N LYS A 87 -20.94 -6.43 -4.14
CA LYS A 87 -20.52 -6.99 -5.43
C LYS A 87 -19.08 -7.47 -5.43
N VAL A 88 -18.15 -6.67 -4.88
CA VAL A 88 -16.72 -6.94 -4.94
C VAL A 88 -16.13 -6.92 -3.54
N THR A 89 -15.22 -7.85 -3.25
CA THR A 89 -14.37 -7.81 -2.05
C THR A 89 -12.90 -7.73 -2.42
N ARG A 90 -12.14 -7.00 -1.62
CA ARG A 90 -10.68 -6.86 -1.73
C ARG A 90 -9.97 -7.74 -0.71
N GLU A 91 -8.88 -8.35 -1.12
CA GLU A 91 -7.95 -9.14 -0.29
C GLU A 91 -6.53 -8.58 -0.43
N LEU A 92 -5.80 -8.44 0.69
CA LEU A 92 -4.37 -8.09 0.68
C LEU A 92 -3.52 -9.33 0.39
N VAL A 93 -2.61 -9.24 -0.58
CA VAL A 93 -1.51 -10.19 -0.69
C VAL A 93 -0.36 -9.66 0.18
N LYS A 94 -0.08 -10.34 1.29
CA LYS A 94 0.90 -9.86 2.29
C LYS A 94 2.33 -9.95 1.77
N GLU A 95 2.60 -10.95 0.95
CA GLU A 95 3.89 -11.13 0.30
C GLU A 95 4.17 -9.96 -0.65
N GLY A 96 5.29 -9.28 -0.42
CA GLY A 96 5.66 -8.11 -1.22
C GLY A 96 5.00 -6.80 -0.80
N LEU A 97 4.38 -6.73 0.39
CA LEU A 97 3.98 -5.46 0.97
C LEU A 97 5.21 -4.66 1.42
N GLU A 98 5.38 -3.49 0.83
CA GLU A 98 6.43 -2.53 1.13
C GLU A 98 5.84 -1.27 1.75
N ILE A 99 6.48 -0.80 2.82
CA ILE A 99 6.12 0.47 3.46
C ILE A 99 7.40 1.26 3.65
N HIS A 100 7.41 2.49 3.15
CA HIS A 100 8.55 3.40 3.22
C HIS A 100 8.10 4.72 3.86
N GLU A 101 8.91 5.25 4.77
CA GLU A 101 8.63 6.57 5.37
C GLU A 101 8.77 7.68 4.34
N ILE A 102 7.88 8.68 4.40
CA ILE A 102 8.02 9.97 3.73
C ILE A 102 8.27 11.01 4.81
N PRO A 103 9.53 11.44 5.01
CA PRO A 103 9.91 12.32 6.11
C PRO A 103 9.06 13.60 6.17
N GLY A 104 8.47 13.87 7.33
CA GLY A 104 7.63 15.05 7.56
C GLY A 104 6.24 15.01 6.92
N TYR A 105 5.86 13.91 6.25
CA TYR A 105 4.57 13.78 5.59
C TYR A 105 3.78 12.55 6.03
N GLY A 106 4.41 11.38 6.10
CA GLY A 106 3.74 10.12 6.41
C GLY A 106 4.48 8.91 5.83
N ALA A 107 3.82 8.10 5.00
CA ALA A 107 4.40 6.90 4.40
C ALA A 107 3.80 6.59 3.03
N VAL A 108 4.56 5.87 2.21
CA VAL A 108 4.04 5.19 1.02
C VAL A 108 3.94 3.70 1.29
N GLU A 109 2.81 3.13 0.91
CA GLU A 109 2.53 1.71 0.92
C GLU A 109 2.42 1.22 -0.52
N ILE A 110 3.13 0.16 -0.85
CA ILE A 110 3.14 -0.47 -2.16
C ILE A 110 2.87 -1.96 -1.94
N GLY A 111 1.90 -2.52 -2.65
CA GLY A 111 1.57 -3.92 -2.46
C GLY A 111 0.70 -4.47 -3.58
N PHE A 112 0.21 -5.67 -3.35
CA PHE A 112 -0.71 -6.34 -4.25
C PHE A 112 -2.05 -6.60 -3.56
N HIS A 113 -3.13 -6.40 -4.30
CA HIS A 113 -4.46 -6.79 -3.87
C HIS A 113 -5.10 -7.73 -4.89
N LYS A 114 -6.05 -8.53 -4.42
CA LYS A 114 -6.95 -9.32 -5.24
C LYS A 114 -8.36 -8.76 -5.10
N PHE A 115 -9.10 -8.74 -6.19
CA PHE A 115 -10.53 -8.43 -6.19
C PHE A 115 -11.32 -9.68 -6.53
N HIS A 116 -12.32 -9.99 -5.71
CA HIS A 116 -13.21 -11.12 -5.90
C HIS A 116 -14.60 -10.60 -6.22
N ASN A 117 -15.09 -10.87 -7.43
CA ASN A 117 -16.43 -10.51 -7.86
C ASN A 117 -17.42 -11.60 -7.42
N LYS A 118 -18.37 -11.24 -6.54
CA LYS A 118 -19.39 -12.16 -6.04
C LYS A 118 -20.38 -12.60 -7.12
N GLN A 119 -20.48 -11.86 -8.22
CA GLN A 119 -21.31 -12.22 -9.37
C GLN A 119 -20.62 -13.24 -10.28
N GLU A 120 -19.29 -13.39 -10.15
CA GLU A 120 -18.47 -14.30 -10.93
C GLU A 120 -17.55 -15.09 -9.98
N PRO A 121 -18.10 -15.94 -9.11
CA PRO A 121 -17.35 -16.60 -8.03
C PRO A 121 -16.22 -17.53 -8.53
N ASP A 122 -16.33 -18.02 -9.77
CA ASP A 122 -15.33 -18.88 -10.40
C ASP A 122 -14.28 -18.09 -11.20
N ALA A 123 -14.43 -16.76 -11.32
CA ALA A 123 -13.45 -15.94 -12.02
C ALA A 123 -12.11 -15.91 -11.27
N LEU A 124 -11.02 -16.11 -12.02
CA LEU A 124 -9.68 -16.08 -11.44
C LEU A 124 -9.33 -14.65 -10.96
N SER A 125 -9.19 -14.49 -9.66
CA SER A 125 -8.69 -13.24 -9.07
C SER A 125 -7.17 -13.14 -9.18
N LYS A 126 -6.68 -12.32 -10.12
CA LYS A 126 -5.25 -12.04 -10.32
C LYS A 126 -4.79 -10.91 -9.40
N PRO A 127 -3.66 -11.04 -8.68
CA PRO A 127 -3.12 -9.95 -7.88
C PRO A 127 -2.71 -8.76 -8.74
N SER A 128 -3.29 -7.58 -8.51
CA SER A 128 -2.87 -6.33 -9.14
C SER A 128 -2.17 -5.42 -8.14
N ARG A 129 -1.31 -4.52 -8.65
CA ARG A 129 -0.51 -3.62 -7.81
C ARG A 129 -1.34 -2.42 -7.40
N PHE A 130 -1.16 -1.99 -6.15
CA PHE A 130 -1.63 -0.71 -5.66
C PHE A 130 -0.50 0.09 -5.04
N ILE A 131 -0.69 1.41 -4.99
CA ILE A 131 0.16 2.34 -4.23
C ILE A 131 -0.77 3.25 -3.44
N THR A 132 -0.52 3.41 -2.15
CA THR A 132 -1.23 4.35 -1.29
C THR A 132 -0.23 5.26 -0.60
N ILE A 133 -0.40 6.56 -0.75
CA ILE A 133 0.30 7.55 0.08
C ILE A 133 -0.58 7.87 1.28
N TRP A 134 -0.07 7.50 2.45
CA TRP A 134 -0.65 7.79 3.74
C TRP A 134 -0.07 9.09 4.29
N LYS A 135 -0.90 10.12 4.41
CA LYS A 135 -0.56 11.40 5.04
C LYS A 135 -0.85 11.33 6.54
N LYS A 136 0.11 11.74 7.36
CA LYS A 136 -0.06 11.88 8.80
C LYS A 136 -0.30 13.35 9.14
N GLU A 137 -1.44 13.66 9.73
CA GLU A 137 -1.73 14.98 10.28
C GLU A 137 -2.04 14.85 11.76
N GLN A 138 -1.21 15.47 12.60
CA GLN A 138 -1.25 15.28 14.05
C GLN A 138 -1.16 13.77 14.39
N ASN A 139 -2.22 13.21 14.98
CA ASN A 139 -2.34 11.80 15.36
C ASN A 139 -3.33 11.04 14.46
N LYS A 140 -3.65 11.56 13.27
CA LYS A 140 -4.55 10.92 12.30
C LYS A 140 -3.82 10.60 11.01
N TRP A 141 -4.25 9.51 10.38
CA TRP A 141 -3.74 9.04 9.10
C TRP A 141 -4.84 9.08 8.05
N PHE A 142 -4.50 9.59 6.88
CA PHE A 142 -5.39 9.74 5.74
C PHE A 142 -4.73 9.18 4.49
N MET A 143 -5.52 8.60 3.60
CA MET A 143 -5.07 8.30 2.24
C MET A 143 -5.18 9.59 1.42
N SER A 144 -4.05 10.09 0.93
CA SER A 144 -4.00 11.33 0.14
C SER A 144 -3.81 11.06 -1.35
N ARG A 145 -3.08 10.00 -1.73
CA ARG A 145 -2.92 9.57 -3.12
C ARG A 145 -3.10 8.07 -3.19
N ILE A 146 -3.87 7.60 -4.16
CA ILE A 146 -4.16 6.18 -4.33
C ILE A 146 -4.02 5.85 -5.81
N ILE A 147 -3.21 4.86 -6.14
CA ILE A 147 -3.09 4.29 -7.48
C ILE A 147 -3.61 2.87 -7.41
N SER A 148 -4.68 2.60 -8.16
CA SER A 148 -5.30 1.28 -8.27
C SER A 148 -5.22 0.81 -9.71
N LEU A 149 -4.57 -0.34 -9.92
CA LEU A 149 -4.37 -0.94 -11.24
C LEU A 149 -5.18 -2.23 -11.37
N HIS A 150 -5.59 -2.53 -12.59
CA HIS A 150 -6.10 -3.83 -13.01
C HIS A 150 -4.99 -4.59 -13.71
N ASN A 151 -4.90 -5.90 -13.45
CA ASN A 151 -4.09 -6.76 -14.31
C ASN A 151 -4.90 -7.11 -15.55
N ASN A 152 -4.58 -6.48 -16.67
CA ASN A 152 -5.02 -6.90 -18.01
C ASN A 152 -4.43 -8.27 -18.38
#